data_AF-A0A2N1GC42-F1
#
_entry.id   AF-A0A2N1GC42-F1
#
_cell.length_a   1.000
_cell.length_b   1.000
_cell.length_c   1.000
_cell.angle_alpha   90.00
_cell.angle_beta   90.00
_cell.angle_gamma   90.00
#
_symmetry.space_group_name_H-M   'P 1'
#
loop_
_entity.id
_entity.type
_entity.pdbx_description
1 polymer ?
#
loop_
_entity_poly.entity_id
_entity_poly.type
_entity_poly.pdbx_seq_one_letter_code
_entity_poly.pdbx_strand_id
1 'polypeptide(L)'
;MKKIKLLALGIVLLIAGSASAQVSVNVNIGSPPAWGPSGYIETEYYYLPDIQAYYDIRASQFIYFGSGNWVRSRYLPRQYRNYDLYNGYKVVLNDYHGRTPYTYFKNHKSKYYKGYKGKYQKTIGQRNNNPKNYSNKGHQSNGKGNNDHGNKGNGGKGHGNGKH
;
A
#
# COMPACT_ATOMS: atom_id res chain seq x y z
N MET A 1 -26.96 -20.01 63.08
CA MET A 1 -25.77 -20.52 62.34
C MET A 1 -25.98 -20.79 60.84
N LYS A 2 -27.21 -21.06 60.34
CA LYS A 2 -27.43 -21.35 58.90
C LYS A 2 -27.46 -20.11 57.99
N LYS A 3 -27.88 -18.94 58.51
CA LYS A 3 -27.99 -17.69 57.73
C LYS A 3 -26.65 -17.00 57.42
N ILE A 4 -25.62 -17.22 58.26
CA ILE A 4 -24.27 -16.65 58.07
C ILE A 4 -23.52 -17.34 56.93
N LYS A 5 -23.77 -18.64 56.70
CA LYS A 5 -23.18 -19.40 55.59
C LYS A 5 -23.65 -18.92 54.21
N LEU A 6 -24.91 -18.49 54.11
CA LEU A 6 -25.48 -17.90 52.88
C LEU A 6 -24.91 -16.51 52.58
N LEU A 7 -24.65 -15.72 53.63
CA LEU A 7 -24.06 -14.38 53.48
C LEU A 7 -22.58 -14.46 53.05
N ALA A 8 -21.83 -15.42 53.58
CA ALA A 8 -20.46 -15.68 53.16
C ALA A 8 -20.36 -16.16 51.70
N LEU A 9 -21.34 -16.93 51.22
CA LEU A 9 -21.40 -17.40 49.83
C LEU A 9 -21.72 -16.26 48.84
N GLY A 10 -22.55 -15.28 49.26
CA GLY A 10 -22.89 -14.12 48.44
C GLY A 10 -21.75 -13.11 48.26
N ILE A 11 -20.87 -12.98 49.25
CA ILE A 11 -19.70 -12.07 49.19
C ILE A 11 -18.62 -12.60 48.23
N VAL A 12 -18.44 -13.92 48.14
CA VAL A 12 -17.47 -14.53 47.21
C VAL A 12 -17.88 -14.35 45.74
N LEU A 13 -19.19 -14.31 45.43
CA LEU A 13 -19.68 -14.12 44.06
C LEU A 13 -19.56 -12.68 43.55
N LEU A 14 -19.55 -11.68 44.44
CA LEU A 14 -19.50 -10.25 44.06
C LEU A 14 -18.12 -9.76 43.61
N ILE A 15 -17.07 -10.58 43.77
CA ILE A 15 -15.69 -10.24 43.39
C ILE A 15 -15.31 -10.80 42.00
N ALA A 16 -16.15 -11.63 41.38
CA ALA A 16 -15.79 -12.43 40.19
C ALA A 16 -16.03 -11.75 38.82
N GLY A 17 -16.37 -10.46 38.77
CA GLY A 17 -17.15 -9.93 37.64
C GLY A 17 -16.54 -8.86 36.75
N SER A 18 -15.23 -8.80 36.53
CA SER A 18 -14.67 -7.93 35.47
C SER A 18 -13.30 -8.39 34.98
N ALA A 19 -13.28 -9.54 34.30
CA ALA A 19 -12.13 -9.92 33.47
C ALA A 19 -12.18 -9.12 32.15
N SER A 20 -11.45 -8.00 32.09
CA SER A 20 -11.18 -7.31 30.84
C SER A 20 -10.18 -8.13 30.02
N ALA A 21 -10.67 -9.04 29.19
CA ALA A 21 -9.81 -9.75 28.25
C ALA A 21 -9.39 -8.79 27.13
N GLN A 22 -8.24 -8.14 27.29
CA GLN A 22 -7.56 -7.51 26.16
C GLN A 22 -6.89 -8.62 25.35
N VAL A 23 -7.56 -9.07 24.29
CA VAL A 23 -7.01 -10.03 23.35
C VAL A 23 -6.03 -9.29 22.44
N SER A 24 -4.75 -9.31 22.80
CA SER A 24 -3.68 -8.96 21.86
C SER A 24 -3.37 -10.19 21.02
N VAL A 25 -3.99 -10.30 19.85
CA VAL A 25 -3.60 -11.29 18.85
C VAL A 25 -2.37 -10.78 18.13
N ASN A 26 -1.19 -11.24 18.56
CA ASN A 26 0.04 -11.10 17.77
C ASN A 26 -0.03 -12.07 16.60
N VAL A 27 -0.78 -11.71 15.55
CA VAL A 27 -0.84 -12.50 14.33
C VAL A 27 0.46 -12.23 13.57
N ASN A 28 1.34 -13.23 13.51
CA ASN A 28 2.47 -13.23 12.58
C ASN A 28 1.92 -13.37 11.14
N ILE A 29 1.38 -12.28 10.62
CA ILE A 29 1.11 -12.11 9.20
C ILE A 29 2.49 -11.89 8.58
N GLY A 30 2.88 -12.74 7.62
CA GLY A 30 4.21 -12.65 7.01
C GLY A 30 4.52 -11.21 6.56
N SER A 31 5.78 -10.82 6.57
CA SER A 31 6.15 -9.43 6.28
C SER A 31 5.73 -9.05 4.86
N PRO A 32 4.86 -8.04 4.68
CA PRO A 32 4.47 -7.61 3.35
C PRO A 32 5.70 -7.17 2.55
N PRO A 33 5.73 -7.43 1.24
CA PRO A 33 6.86 -7.07 0.41
C PRO A 33 6.99 -5.55 0.32
N ALA A 34 8.22 -5.05 0.11
CA ALA A 34 8.50 -3.62 -0.02
C ALA A 34 7.64 -2.91 -1.09
N TRP A 35 7.27 -3.61 -2.16
CA TRP A 35 6.43 -3.08 -3.23
C TRP A 35 4.93 -3.07 -2.88
N GLY A 36 4.52 -3.70 -1.77
CA GLY A 36 3.14 -3.76 -1.30
C GLY A 36 2.61 -2.41 -0.82
N PRO A 37 1.28 -2.17 -0.86
CA PRO A 37 0.68 -0.94 -0.33
C PRO A 37 0.92 -0.76 1.17
N SER A 38 1.26 0.46 1.59
CA SER A 38 1.42 0.83 3.01
C SER A 38 0.08 1.07 3.69
N GLY A 39 0.01 0.83 5.00
CA GLY A 39 -1.19 1.10 5.81
C GLY A 39 -2.17 -0.06 5.93
N TYR A 40 -1.76 -1.26 5.53
CA TYR A 40 -2.57 -2.48 5.57
C TYR A 40 -1.84 -3.55 6.37
N ILE A 41 -2.22 -3.71 7.64
CA ILE A 41 -1.51 -4.56 8.61
C ILE A 41 -2.11 -5.98 8.61
N GLU A 42 -3.41 -6.11 8.33
CA GLU A 42 -4.15 -7.37 8.49
C GLU A 42 -4.41 -8.12 7.17
N THR A 43 -3.84 -7.65 6.06
CA THR A 43 -4.12 -8.23 4.75
C THR A 43 -3.32 -9.50 4.51
N GLU A 44 -3.98 -10.54 4.00
CA GLU A 44 -3.33 -11.81 3.62
C GLU A 44 -2.99 -11.88 2.13
N TYR A 45 -3.75 -11.20 1.27
CA TYR A 45 -3.59 -11.26 -0.18
C TYR A 45 -3.67 -9.89 -0.87
N TYR A 46 -2.85 -9.74 -1.91
CA TYR A 46 -3.02 -8.71 -2.93
C TYR A 46 -3.54 -9.34 -4.21
N TYR A 47 -4.50 -8.70 -4.88
CA TYR A 47 -4.86 -9.00 -6.27
C TYR A 47 -4.17 -7.98 -7.19
N LEU A 48 -3.53 -8.46 -8.26
CA LEU A 48 -2.80 -7.68 -9.25
C LEU A 48 -3.60 -7.68 -10.57
N PRO A 49 -4.40 -6.63 -10.86
CA PRO A 49 -5.35 -6.66 -11.98
C PRO A 49 -4.71 -6.83 -13.35
N ASP A 50 -3.59 -6.13 -13.60
CA ASP A 50 -2.94 -6.07 -14.91
C ASP A 50 -2.46 -7.45 -15.39
N ILE A 51 -2.01 -8.27 -14.44
CA ILE A 51 -1.50 -9.63 -14.68
C ILE A 51 -2.46 -10.72 -14.22
N GLN A 52 -3.64 -10.34 -13.70
CA GLN A 52 -4.69 -11.24 -13.20
C GLN A 52 -4.16 -12.31 -12.25
N ALA A 53 -3.28 -11.89 -11.34
CA ALA A 53 -2.62 -12.75 -10.37
C ALA A 53 -2.93 -12.29 -8.95
N TYR A 54 -2.63 -13.15 -7.99
CA TYR A 54 -2.64 -12.83 -6.57
C TYR A 54 -1.22 -12.91 -6.01
N TYR A 55 -0.99 -12.24 -4.90
CA TYR A 55 0.19 -12.42 -4.07
C TYR A 55 -0.25 -12.77 -2.66
N ASP A 56 0.21 -13.92 -2.18
CA ASP A 56 0.04 -14.41 -0.81
C ASP A 56 1.17 -13.83 0.05
N ILE A 57 0.81 -12.94 0.96
CA ILE A 57 1.76 -12.21 1.81
C ILE A 57 2.45 -13.16 2.78
N ARG A 58 1.69 -14.11 3.33
CA ARG A 58 2.16 -15.06 4.34
C ARG A 58 3.14 -16.06 3.74
N ALA A 59 2.84 -16.58 2.56
CA ALA A 59 3.70 -17.53 1.86
C ALA A 59 4.80 -16.86 1.01
N SER A 60 4.73 -15.54 0.81
CA SER A 60 5.59 -14.81 -0.14
C SER A 60 5.58 -15.43 -1.55
N GLN A 61 4.39 -15.74 -2.05
CA GLN A 61 4.19 -16.43 -3.32
C GLN A 61 3.14 -15.74 -4.18
N PHE A 62 3.37 -15.74 -5.49
CA PHE A 62 2.36 -15.43 -6.47
C PHE A 62 1.43 -16.61 -6.69
N ILE A 63 0.16 -16.32 -6.96
CA ILE A 63 -0.85 -17.28 -7.38
C ILE A 63 -1.42 -16.81 -8.71
N TYR A 64 -1.23 -17.58 -9.77
CA TYR A 64 -1.67 -17.21 -11.11
C TYR A 64 -2.22 -18.41 -11.86
N PHE A 65 -3.04 -18.15 -12.87
CA PHE A 65 -3.54 -19.19 -13.75
C PHE A 65 -2.48 -19.54 -14.80
N GLY A 66 -2.06 -20.80 -14.86
CA GLY A 66 -1.04 -21.31 -15.79
C GLY A 66 -1.15 -22.82 -15.94
N SER A 67 -0.85 -23.34 -17.14
CA SER A 67 -0.95 -24.79 -17.44
C SER A 67 -2.32 -25.38 -17.09
N GLY A 68 -3.39 -24.64 -17.38
CA GLY A 68 -4.78 -25.04 -17.13
C GLY A 68 -5.22 -25.02 -15.66
N ASN A 69 -4.36 -24.61 -14.71
CA ASN A 69 -4.64 -24.66 -13.28
C ASN A 69 -4.14 -23.42 -12.54
N TRP A 70 -4.56 -23.24 -11.28
CA TRP A 70 -4.00 -22.22 -10.39
C TRP A 70 -2.70 -22.72 -9.79
N VAL A 71 -1.61 -22.00 -10.06
CA VAL A 71 -0.26 -22.36 -9.64
C VAL A 71 0.22 -21.36 -8.58
N ARG A 72 0.90 -21.88 -7.56
CA ARG A 72 1.66 -21.07 -6.61
C ARG A 72 3.14 -21.09 -6.96
N SER A 73 3.78 -19.92 -7.00
CA SER A 73 5.23 -19.83 -7.24
C SER A 73 5.81 -18.57 -6.63
N ARG A 74 7.10 -18.62 -6.24
CA ARG A 74 7.83 -17.45 -5.77
C ARG A 74 8.03 -16.40 -6.85
N TYR A 75 7.91 -16.78 -8.12
CA TYR A 75 8.13 -15.91 -9.27
C TYR A 75 6.90 -15.89 -10.18
N LEU A 76 6.68 -14.74 -10.81
CA LEU A 76 5.72 -14.59 -11.88
C LEU A 76 6.09 -15.46 -13.10
N PRO A 77 5.10 -15.89 -13.91
CA PRO A 77 5.37 -16.64 -15.12
C PRO A 77 6.18 -15.78 -16.12
N ARG A 78 6.88 -16.43 -17.05
CA ARG A 78 7.81 -15.77 -17.99
C ARG A 78 7.21 -14.55 -18.70
N GLN A 79 5.93 -14.63 -19.09
CA GLN A 79 5.18 -13.53 -19.73
C GLN A 79 5.05 -12.25 -18.87
N TYR A 80 5.17 -12.36 -17.54
CA TYR A 80 5.05 -11.25 -16.60
C TYR A 80 6.31 -11.03 -15.77
N ARG A 81 7.45 -11.61 -16.17
CA ARG A 81 8.72 -11.49 -15.45
C ARG A 81 9.17 -10.03 -15.26
N ASN A 82 8.84 -9.17 -16.22
CA ASN A 82 9.21 -7.75 -16.22
C ASN A 82 8.10 -6.84 -15.68
N TYR A 83 7.05 -7.42 -15.06
CA TYR A 83 5.99 -6.62 -14.48
C TYR A 83 6.56 -5.76 -13.33
N ASP A 84 6.28 -4.46 -13.38
CA ASP A 84 6.74 -3.53 -12.37
C ASP A 84 5.87 -3.60 -11.13
N LEU A 85 6.27 -4.44 -10.17
CA LEU A 85 5.55 -4.61 -8.91
C LEU A 85 5.49 -3.33 -8.07
N TYR A 86 6.40 -2.37 -8.23
CA TYR A 86 6.34 -1.11 -7.47
C TYR A 86 5.25 -0.19 -8.01
N ASN A 87 5.16 -0.05 -9.34
CA ASN A 87 4.22 0.85 -10.01
C ASN A 87 2.86 0.22 -10.37
N GLY A 88 2.79 -1.11 -10.39
CA GLY A 88 1.56 -1.86 -10.58
C GLY A 88 0.53 -1.53 -9.50
N TYR A 89 -0.76 -1.50 -9.85
CA TYR A 89 -1.81 -1.28 -8.86
C TYR A 89 -2.11 -2.60 -8.14
N LYS A 90 -2.33 -2.56 -6.82
CA LYS A 90 -2.63 -3.73 -6.01
C LYS A 90 -3.96 -3.54 -5.32
N VAL A 91 -4.88 -4.45 -5.52
CA VAL A 91 -6.10 -4.48 -4.72
C VAL A 91 -5.79 -5.25 -3.44
N VAL A 92 -5.96 -4.58 -2.31
CA VAL A 92 -5.84 -5.19 -0.99
C VAL A 92 -7.12 -5.96 -0.70
N LEU A 93 -7.02 -7.28 -0.48
CA LEU A 93 -8.17 -8.13 -0.18
C LEU A 93 -8.33 -8.25 1.34
N ASN A 94 -9.04 -7.29 1.94
CA ASN A 94 -9.27 -7.27 3.40
C ASN A 94 -10.33 -8.28 3.84
N ASP A 95 -11.35 -8.52 3.01
CA ASP A 95 -12.52 -9.31 3.40
C ASP A 95 -12.37 -10.82 3.06
N TYR A 96 -11.17 -11.27 2.67
CA TYR A 96 -10.92 -12.66 2.29
C TYR A 96 -9.92 -13.33 3.21
N HIS A 97 -10.38 -14.39 3.88
CA HIS A 97 -9.58 -15.26 4.72
C HIS A 97 -9.71 -16.69 4.22
N GLY A 98 -8.62 -17.29 3.73
CA GLY A 98 -8.66 -18.64 3.17
C GLY A 98 -7.45 -18.99 2.33
N ARG A 99 -7.45 -20.21 1.77
CA ARG A 99 -6.33 -20.77 0.99
C ARG A 99 -6.54 -20.71 -0.52
N THR A 100 -7.62 -20.13 -1.01
CA THR A 100 -8.01 -20.20 -2.43
C THR A 100 -8.63 -18.89 -2.89
N PRO A 101 -7.88 -17.76 -2.88
CA PRO A 101 -8.42 -16.43 -3.23
C PRO A 101 -8.97 -16.37 -4.67
N TYR A 102 -8.55 -17.32 -5.51
CA TYR A 102 -9.01 -17.49 -6.88
C TYR A 102 -10.43 -18.07 -7.03
N THR A 103 -11.08 -18.55 -5.96
CA THR A 103 -12.51 -18.91 -6.03
C THR A 103 -13.38 -17.72 -6.41
N TYR A 104 -12.96 -16.51 -6.04
CA TYR A 104 -13.62 -15.24 -6.37
C TYR A 104 -13.02 -14.56 -7.61
N PHE A 105 -12.21 -15.26 -8.40
CA PHE A 105 -11.49 -14.67 -9.53
C PHE A 105 -12.39 -13.99 -10.55
N LYS A 106 -13.54 -14.60 -10.89
CA LYS A 106 -14.50 -13.99 -11.82
C LYS A 106 -14.97 -12.60 -11.33
N ASN A 107 -15.28 -12.49 -10.03
CA ASN A 107 -15.72 -11.25 -9.41
C ASN A 107 -14.58 -10.22 -9.36
N HIS A 108 -13.39 -10.63 -8.92
CA HIS A 108 -12.22 -9.73 -8.89
C HIS A 108 -11.83 -9.23 -10.27
N LYS A 109 -11.84 -10.10 -11.29
CA LYS A 109 -11.53 -9.76 -12.67
C LYS A 109 -12.53 -8.76 -13.25
N SER A 110 -13.82 -8.93 -12.95
CA SER A 110 -14.88 -8.01 -13.40
C SER A 110 -14.78 -6.66 -12.70
N LYS A 111 -14.66 -6.67 -11.36
CA LYS A 111 -14.59 -5.46 -10.54
C LYS A 111 -13.30 -4.67 -10.76
N TYR A 112 -12.18 -5.38 -10.93
CA TYR A 112 -10.84 -4.83 -11.09
C TYR A 112 -10.25 -5.35 -12.40
N TYR A 113 -10.67 -4.70 -13.50
CA TYR A 113 -10.22 -5.04 -14.85
C TYR A 113 -8.74 -4.67 -15.07
N LYS A 114 -8.14 -5.18 -16.15
CA LYS A 114 -6.74 -4.85 -16.51
C LYS A 114 -6.61 -3.35 -16.76
N GLY A 115 -5.64 -2.68 -16.14
CA GLY A 115 -5.50 -1.24 -16.19
C GLY A 115 -6.33 -0.48 -15.15
N TYR A 116 -7.10 -1.17 -14.30
CA TYR A 116 -7.79 -0.55 -13.18
C TYR A 116 -6.82 0.20 -12.26
N LYS A 117 -7.14 1.45 -11.95
CA LYS A 117 -6.42 2.30 -11.01
C LYS A 117 -7.44 2.91 -10.04
N GLY A 118 -7.25 2.67 -8.74
CA GLY A 118 -8.00 3.37 -7.69
C GLY A 118 -7.24 4.59 -7.19
N LYS A 119 -7.45 4.93 -5.91
CA LYS A 119 -6.66 5.98 -5.22
C LYS A 119 -5.17 5.65 -5.23
N TYR A 120 -4.34 6.69 -5.20
CA TYR A 120 -2.89 6.55 -5.13
C TYR A 120 -2.48 5.62 -3.96
N GLN A 121 -1.51 4.73 -4.24
CA GLN A 121 -0.99 3.77 -3.27
C GLN A 121 0.47 4.05 -3.02
N LYS A 122 0.80 4.44 -1.80
CA LYS A 122 2.19 4.50 -1.33
C LYS A 122 2.67 3.08 -1.04
N THR A 123 3.88 2.73 -1.48
CA THR A 123 4.51 1.44 -1.17
C THR A 123 5.20 1.47 0.19
N ILE A 124 5.34 0.30 0.83
CA ILE A 124 6.01 0.16 2.14
C ILE A 124 7.48 0.53 2.05
N GLY A 125 8.19 -0.02 1.06
CA GLY A 125 9.58 0.27 0.79
C GLY A 125 9.76 1.16 -0.44
N GLN A 126 10.95 1.74 -0.55
CA GLN A 126 11.37 2.41 -1.76
C GLN A 126 11.92 1.38 -2.75
N ARG A 127 11.77 1.65 -4.05
CA ARG A 127 12.48 0.90 -5.07
C ARG A 127 13.96 1.23 -4.90
N ASN A 128 14.81 0.22 -4.78
CA ASN A 128 16.27 0.37 -4.78
C ASN A 128 16.78 0.81 -6.16
N ASN A 129 16.32 1.95 -6.64
CA ASN A 129 17.01 2.74 -7.63
C ASN A 129 17.88 3.65 -6.81
N ASN A 130 19.18 3.38 -6.75
CA ASN A 130 20.19 4.22 -6.13
C ASN A 130 19.79 5.71 -6.24
N PRO A 131 19.28 6.35 -5.16
CA PRO A 131 18.83 7.72 -5.26
C PRO A 131 20.10 8.56 -5.31
N LYS A 132 20.60 8.82 -6.53
CA LYS A 132 21.51 9.93 -6.75
C LYS A 132 20.76 11.20 -6.31
N ASN A 133 21.09 11.66 -5.11
CA ASN A 133 20.95 13.02 -4.62
C ASN A 133 19.71 13.79 -5.10
N TYR A 134 18.60 13.64 -4.39
CA TYR A 134 17.67 14.76 -4.22
C TYR A 134 17.92 15.44 -2.86
N SER A 135 19.14 15.96 -2.71
CA SER A 135 19.47 17.00 -1.74
C SER A 135 19.25 18.37 -2.39
N ASN A 136 18.02 18.86 -2.39
CA ASN A 136 17.66 20.28 -2.56
C ASN A 136 16.14 20.35 -2.54
N LYS A 137 15.48 21.21 -1.77
CA LYS A 137 15.91 22.25 -0.86
C LYS A 137 14.66 22.54 -0.04
N GLY A 138 14.80 22.64 1.28
CA GLY A 138 13.70 23.08 2.13
C GLY A 138 13.11 24.38 1.61
N HIS A 139 11.79 24.43 1.52
CA HIS A 139 11.05 25.67 1.37
C HIS A 139 11.26 26.49 2.64
N GLN A 140 12.31 27.32 2.63
CA GLN A 140 12.50 28.37 3.62
C GLN A 140 12.34 29.70 2.89
N SER A 141 11.09 30.15 2.84
CA SER A 141 10.74 31.51 2.47
C SER A 141 11.29 32.45 3.54
N ASN A 142 12.52 32.92 3.35
CA ASN A 142 13.01 34.13 4.00
C ASN A 142 13.00 35.25 2.97
N GLY A 143 11.93 36.04 3.02
CA GLY A 143 11.89 37.33 2.34
C GLY A 143 12.96 38.24 2.90
N LYS A 144 13.93 38.61 2.06
CA LYS A 144 14.81 39.78 2.20
C LYS A 144 15.43 40.05 0.84
N GLY A 145 14.68 40.73 -0.03
CA GLY A 145 15.21 41.34 -1.24
C GLY A 145 15.31 42.84 -1.03
N ASN A 146 16.47 43.32 -0.58
CA ASN A 146 16.84 44.72 -0.69
C ASN A 146 17.73 44.89 -1.92
N ASN A 147 17.34 45.86 -2.75
CA ASN A 147 18.13 46.74 -3.62
C ASN A 147 19.35 46.14 -4.34
N ASP A 148 19.33 46.17 -5.68
CA ASP A 148 20.39 46.89 -6.40
C ASP A 148 20.09 47.11 -7.90
N HIS A 149 20.14 48.39 -8.27
CA HIS A 149 20.53 49.00 -9.55
C HIS A 149 20.18 48.33 -10.88
N GLY A 150 19.11 48.84 -11.52
CA GLY A 150 18.93 48.75 -12.97
C GLY A 150 19.90 49.69 -13.70
N ASN A 151 20.98 49.12 -14.24
CA ASN A 151 21.90 49.84 -15.13
C ASN A 151 21.50 49.67 -16.60
N LYS A 152 21.67 50.77 -17.35
CA LYS A 152 21.38 50.99 -18.76
C LYS A 152 22.13 50.03 -19.68
N GLY A 153 21.48 49.62 -20.76
CA GLY A 153 22.11 48.92 -21.89
C GLY A 153 21.37 49.19 -23.19
N ASN A 154 21.90 50.11 -23.98
CA ASN A 154 21.50 50.46 -25.35
C ASN A 154 21.55 49.25 -26.29
N GLY A 155 20.62 49.16 -27.24
CA GLY A 155 20.65 48.17 -28.32
C GLY A 155 19.63 48.48 -29.40
N GLY A 156 19.96 49.42 -30.28
CA GLY A 156 19.14 49.80 -31.43
C GLY A 156 18.90 48.65 -32.40
N LYS A 157 17.69 48.62 -32.97
CA LYS A 157 17.36 47.89 -34.20
C LYS A 157 16.24 48.66 -34.90
N GLY A 158 16.66 49.52 -35.84
CA GLY A 158 15.78 49.92 -36.93
C GLY A 158 15.58 48.75 -37.88
N HIS A 159 14.41 48.69 -38.50
CA HIS A 159 14.20 48.34 -39.91
C HIS A 159 12.82 48.87 -40.28
N GLY A 160 12.80 49.90 -41.13
CA GLY A 160 11.62 50.26 -41.89
C GLY A 160 11.46 49.29 -43.06
N ASN A 161 10.22 49.10 -43.50
CA ASN A 161 9.91 48.83 -44.90
C ASN A 161 8.55 49.46 -45.19
N GLY A 162 8.56 50.37 -46.16
CA GLY A 162 7.37 51.03 -46.66
C GLY A 162 6.71 50.25 -47.78
N LYS A 163 5.41 50.55 -47.93
CA LYS A 163 4.60 50.70 -49.15
C LYS A 163 4.74 49.60 -50.22
N HIS A 164 3.62 48.94 -50.51
CA HIS A 164 2.74 49.29 -51.63
C HIS A 164 1.30 49.24 -51.14
#